data_AF-V8NUJ7-F1
#
_entry.id   AF-V8NUJ7-F1
#
_cell.length_a   1.000
_cell.length_b   1.000
_cell.length_c   1.000
_cell.angle_alpha   90.00
_cell.angle_beta   90.00
_cell.angle_gamma   90.00
#
_symmetry.space_group_name_H-M   'P 1'
#
loop_
_entity.id
_entity.type
_entity.pdbx_description
1 polymer ?
#
loop_
_entity_poly.entity_id
_entity_poly.type
_entity_poly.pdbx_seq_one_letter_code
_entity_poly.pdbx_strand_id
1 'polypeptide(L)'
;MADPTEELATLEYLSLVSKVCTELDNHLGINDKDLAEFVISLAERNTNFDTFKTALVKNGAEFTDSLVSNLLRLIQTMRPPAKASTSK
;
A
#
# COMPACT_ATOMS: atom_id res chain seq x y z
N MET A 1 -3.98 3.29 -28.80
CA MET A 1 -2.66 3.59 -28.21
C MET A 1 -2.96 3.94 -26.76
N ALA A 2 -2.42 3.19 -25.79
CA ALA A 2 -2.61 3.52 -24.38
C ALA A 2 -2.03 4.92 -24.11
N ASP A 3 -2.69 5.70 -23.27
CA ASP A 3 -2.19 7.02 -22.91
C ASP A 3 -0.90 6.88 -22.08
N PRO A 4 0.20 7.60 -22.39
CA PRO A 4 1.46 7.47 -21.65
C PRO A 4 1.33 7.69 -20.14
N THR A 5 0.31 8.41 -19.67
CA THR A 5 0.07 8.64 -18.24
C THR A 5 -0.53 7.42 -17.55
N GLU A 6 -1.34 6.62 -18.24
CA GLU A 6 -1.90 5.36 -17.72
C GLU A 6 -0.81 4.30 -17.55
N GLU A 7 0.14 4.25 -18.48
CA GLU A 7 1.27 3.33 -18.43
C GLU A 7 2.21 3.66 -17.25
N LEU A 8 2.48 4.94 -17.03
CA LEU A 8 3.24 5.40 -15.86
C LEU A 8 2.53 5.06 -14.54
N ALA A 9 1.23 5.32 -14.44
CA ALA A 9 0.44 5.01 -13.23
C ALA A 9 0.43 3.49 -12.93
N THR A 10 0.36 2.67 -13.98
CA THR A 10 0.43 1.21 -13.85
C THR A 10 1.78 0.77 -13.32
N LEU A 11 2.88 1.32 -13.85
CA LEU A 11 4.24 1.01 -13.39
C LEU A 11 4.48 1.45 -11.94
N GLU A 12 3.99 2.62 -11.55
CA GLU A 12 4.06 3.11 -10.17
C GLU A 12 3.33 2.17 -9.21
N TYR A 13 2.13 1.71 -9.57
CA TYR A 13 1.39 0.75 -8.77
C TYR A 13 2.10 -0.59 -8.66
N LEU A 14 2.60 -1.15 -9.76
CA LEU A 14 3.36 -2.40 -9.76
C LEU A 14 4.63 -2.30 -8.89
N SER A 15 5.31 -1.15 -8.91
CA SER A 15 6.47 -0.87 -8.06
C SER A 15 6.09 -0.86 -6.57
N LEU A 16 4.96 -0.25 -6.23
CA LEU A 16 4.44 -0.28 -4.86
C LEU A 16 4.09 -1.70 -4.42
N VAL A 17 3.34 -2.45 -5.23
CA VAL A 17 2.98 -3.85 -4.93
C VAL A 17 4.23 -4.69 -4.67
N SER A 18 5.24 -4.59 -5.54
CA SER A 18 6.51 -5.32 -5.39
C SER A 18 7.24 -4.99 -4.09
N LYS A 19 7.29 -3.70 -3.70
CA LYS A 19 7.91 -3.28 -2.43
C LYS A 19 7.13 -3.76 -1.21
N VAL A 20 5.80 -3.77 -1.27
CA VAL A 20 4.96 -4.31 -0.18
C VAL A 20 5.17 -5.82 -0.07
N CYS A 21 5.19 -6.57 -1.18
CA CYS A 21 5.56 -7.99 -1.17
C CYS A 21 6.92 -8.21 -0.52
N THR A 22 7.92 -7.40 -0.86
CA THR A 22 9.28 -7.51 -0.30
C THR A 22 9.28 -7.28 1.22
N GLU A 23 8.54 -6.29 1.71
CA GLU A 23 8.45 -6.02 3.15
C GLU A 23 7.74 -7.17 3.89
N LEU A 24 6.67 -7.72 3.31
CA LEU A 24 5.98 -8.89 3.86
C LEU A 24 6.87 -10.14 3.87
N ASP A 25 7.67 -10.36 2.83
CA ASP A 25 8.62 -11.48 2.76
C ASP A 25 9.73 -11.33 3.81
N ASN A 26 10.32 -10.15 3.94
CA ASN A 26 11.38 -9.88 4.91
C ASN A 26 10.94 -10.08 6.36
N HIS A 27 9.67 -9.78 6.68
CA HIS A 27 9.18 -9.83 8.06
C HIS A 27 8.41 -11.11 8.40
N LEU A 28 7.76 -11.74 7.42
CA LEU A 28 6.83 -12.85 7.61
C LEU A 28 7.14 -14.07 6.73
N GLY A 29 8.05 -13.95 5.76
CA GLY A 29 8.30 -14.98 4.74
C GLY A 29 7.14 -15.15 3.76
N ILE A 30 6.30 -14.11 3.60
CA ILE A 30 5.12 -14.13 2.73
C ILE A 30 5.38 -13.27 1.50
N ASN A 31 5.43 -13.91 0.33
CA ASN A 31 5.53 -13.25 -0.96
C ASN A 31 4.27 -13.53 -1.79
N ASP A 32 3.17 -12.87 -1.43
CA ASP A 32 1.86 -13.02 -2.06
C ASP A 32 1.39 -11.66 -2.60
N LYS A 33 1.16 -11.62 -3.92
CA LYS A 33 0.73 -10.40 -4.61
C LYS A 33 -0.67 -9.95 -4.18
N ASP A 34 -1.61 -10.88 -4.08
CA ASP A 34 -3.00 -10.57 -3.76
C ASP A 34 -3.11 -10.03 -2.34
N LEU A 35 -2.32 -10.59 -1.41
CA LEU A 35 -2.18 -10.05 -0.05
C LEU A 35 -1.58 -8.64 -0.05
N ALA A 36 -0.53 -8.40 -0.84
CA ALA A 36 0.09 -7.08 -0.93
C ALA A 36 -0.90 -6.03 -1.49
N GLU A 37 -1.63 -6.36 -2.56
CA GLU A 37 -2.69 -5.50 -3.11
C GLU A 37 -3.80 -5.24 -2.09
N PHE A 38 -4.20 -6.25 -1.31
CA PHE A 38 -5.17 -6.10 -0.25
C PHE A 38 -4.67 -5.17 0.87
N VAL A 39 -3.44 -5.34 1.34
CA VAL A 39 -2.82 -4.47 2.36
C VAL A 39 -2.75 -3.02 1.86
N ILE A 40 -2.41 -2.80 0.59
CA ILE A 40 -2.43 -1.46 -0.03
C ILE A 40 -3.83 -0.87 0.03
N SER A 41 -4.86 -1.64 -0.36
CA SER A 41 -6.26 -1.17 -0.32
C SER A 41 -6.73 -0.82 1.10
N LEU A 42 -6.25 -1.54 2.11
CA LEU A 42 -6.56 -1.22 3.51
C LEU A 42 -5.90 0.08 3.95
N ALA A 43 -4.64 0.32 3.59
CA ALA A 43 -3.94 1.56 3.93
C ALA A 43 -4.54 2.80 3.23
N GLU A 44 -5.02 2.66 2.00
CA GLU A 44 -5.71 3.74 1.27
C GLU A 44 -7.01 4.19 1.97
N ARG A 45 -7.69 3.26 2.65
CA ARG A 45 -8.94 3.53 3.40
C ARG A 45 -8.68 3.92 4.85
N ASN A 46 -7.48 3.70 5.37
CA ASN A 46 -7.10 3.90 6.77
C ASN A 46 -5.75 4.64 6.82
N THR A 47 -5.80 5.96 6.76
CA THR A 47 -4.60 6.81 6.56
C THR A 47 -3.81 7.09 7.85
N ASN A 48 -4.23 6.57 8.99
CA ASN A 48 -3.49 6.67 10.25
C ASN A 48 -3.17 5.29 10.80
N PHE A 49 -2.14 5.24 11.64
CA PHE A 49 -1.60 4.01 12.18
C PHE A 49 -2.66 3.16 12.91
N ASP A 50 -3.43 3.77 13.82
CA ASP A 50 -4.41 3.06 14.65
C ASP A 50 -5.54 2.43 13.81
N THR A 51 -6.08 3.17 12.85
CA THR A 51 -7.13 2.66 11.96
C THR A 51 -6.60 1.58 11.03
N PHE A 52 -5.39 1.73 10.51
CA PHE A 52 -4.76 0.74 9.65
C PHE A 52 -4.44 -0.56 10.40
N LYS A 53 -3.83 -0.46 11.58
CA LYS A 53 -3.58 -1.60 12.47
C LYS A 53 -4.88 -2.32 12.82
N THR A 54 -5.91 -1.57 13.19
CA THR A 54 -7.23 -2.14 13.51
C THR A 54 -7.83 -2.86 12.30
N ALA A 55 -7.69 -2.31 11.10
CA ALA A 55 -8.17 -2.94 9.87
C ALA A 55 -7.40 -4.24 9.57
N LEU A 56 -6.08 -4.26 9.75
CA LEU A 56 -5.28 -5.48 9.59
C LEU A 56 -5.71 -6.58 10.57
N VAL A 57 -5.82 -6.26 11.86
CA VAL A 57 -6.25 -7.22 12.90
C VAL A 57 -7.65 -7.78 12.63
N LYS A 58 -8.59 -6.93 12.19
CA LYS A 58 -9.95 -7.37 11.80
C LYS A 58 -9.97 -8.36 10.63
N ASN A 59 -8.95 -8.33 9.77
CA ASN A 59 -8.79 -9.26 8.66
C ASN A 59 -7.83 -10.41 8.99
N GLY A 60 -7.48 -10.61 10.27
CA GLY A 60 -6.63 -11.71 10.74
C GLY A 60 -5.13 -11.47 10.58
N ALA A 61 -4.71 -10.24 10.27
CA ALA A 61 -3.30 -9.86 10.15
C ALA A 61 -2.80 -9.17 11.43
N GLU A 62 -2.14 -9.92 12.31
CA GLU A 62 -1.50 -9.41 13.52
C GLU A 62 -0.01 -9.10 13.25
N PHE A 63 0.24 -7.98 12.58
CA PHE A 63 1.60 -7.51 12.29
C PHE A 63 2.21 -6.74 13.47
N THR A 64 3.54 -6.70 13.53
CA THR A 64 4.24 -5.88 14.52
C THR A 64 4.04 -4.38 14.23
N ASP A 65 4.07 -3.55 15.27
CA ASP A 65 3.88 -2.10 15.12
C ASP A 65 4.90 -1.46 14.17
N SER A 66 6.14 -1.97 14.16
CA SER A 66 7.17 -1.55 13.21
C SER A 66 6.76 -1.85 11.77
N LEU A 67 6.28 -3.07 11.49
CA LEU A 67 5.85 -3.47 10.15
C LEU A 67 4.63 -2.66 9.70
N VAL A 68 3.64 -2.48 10.57
CA VAL A 68 2.44 -1.67 10.28
C VAL A 68 2.83 -0.23 9.93
N SER A 69 3.72 0.38 10.71
CA SER A 69 4.20 1.74 10.49
C SER A 69 4.97 1.86 9.17
N ASN A 70 5.86 0.90 8.89
CA ASN A 70 6.64 0.85 7.66
C ASN A 70 5.74 0.72 6.42
N LEU A 71 4.79 -0.21 6.44
CA LEU A 71 3.84 -0.43 5.34
C LEU A 71 3.02 0.83 5.07
N LEU A 72 2.43 1.43 6.11
CA LEU A 72 1.62 2.64 5.96
C LEU A 72 2.43 3.79 5.36
N ARG A 73 3.65 4.02 5.88
CA ARG A 73 4.56 5.05 5.38
C ARG A 73 4.96 4.81 3.93
N LEU A 74 5.31 3.57 3.58
CA LEU A 74 5.68 3.16 2.22
C LEU A 74 4.55 3.46 1.24
N ILE A 75 3.33 3.01 1.57
CA ILE A 75 2.15 3.17 0.72
C ILE A 75 1.82 4.65 0.53
N GLN A 76 1.80 5.44 1.59
CA GLN A 76 1.53 6.89 1.51
C GLN A 76 2.60 7.69 0.77
N THR A 77 3.86 7.22 0.79
CA THR A 77 4.94 7.88 0.05
C THR A 77 4.83 7.61 -1.45
N MET A 78 4.41 6.41 -1.83
CA MET A 78 4.36 5.97 -3.23
C MET A 78 3.01 6.21 -3.91
N ARG A 79 1.94 6.40 -3.13
CA ARG A 79 0.63 6.89 -3.59
C ARG A 79 0.53 8.37 -3.22
N PRO A 80 0.96 9.31 -4.08
CA PRO A 80 0.67 10.71 -3.83
C PRO A 80 -0.85 10.88 -3.66
N PRO A 81 -1.31 11.75 -2.74
CA PRO A 81 -2.73 12.03 -2.59
C PRO A 81 -3.28 12.43 -3.95
N ALA A 82 -4.37 11.78 -4.38
CA ALA A 82 -5.04 12.07 -5.65
C ALA A 82 -5.07 13.59 -5.81
N LYS A 83 -4.36 14.09 -6.84
CA LYS A 83 -4.24 15.53 -7.09
C LYS A 83 -5.64 16.12 -6.90
N ALA A 84 -5.79 17.00 -5.91
CA ALA A 84 -6.91 17.92 -5.89
C ALA A 84 -6.86 18.61 -7.26
N SER A 85 -7.78 18.23 -8.13
CA SER A 85 -8.07 18.92 -9.37
C SER A 85 -8.73 20.24 -8.98
N THR A 86 -7.96 21.15 -8.39
CA THR A 86 -8.33 22.56 -8.35
C THR A 86 -7.82 23.19 -9.63
N SER A 87 -8.60 22.96 -10.69
CA SER A 87 -8.84 23.98 -11.68
C SER A 87 -9.36 25.23 -10.97
N LYS A 88 -8.58 26.32 -10.99
CA LYS A 88 -9.12 27.67 -11.17
C LYS A 88 -8.02 28.62 -11.62
#